data_AF-A0A843AE93-F1
#
_entry.id   AF-A0A843AE93-F1
#
_cell.length_a   1.000
_cell.length_b   1.000
_cell.length_c   1.000
_cell.angle_alpha   90.00
_cell.angle_beta   90.00
_cell.angle_gamma   90.00
#
_symmetry.space_group_name_H-M   'P 1'
#
loop_
_entity.id
_entity.type
_entity.pdbx_description
1 polymer ?
#
loop_
_entity_poly.entity_id
_entity_poly.type
_entity_poly.pdbx_seq_one_letter_code
_entity_poly.pdbx_strand_id
1 'polypeptide(L)'
;MTTYGANTLNMAVTASVVSFFSYVLLRKLYKNEKGRIVAGAISGWLGIVSAAFMCGLELGLSKSTFGYGLSVTIPVMVISHAILGIVEGLVTGFAIYAIGKYRPDLLKR
;
A
#
# COMPACT_ATOMS: atom_id res chain seq x y z
N MET A 1 -8.07 -17.51 14.42
CA MET A 1 -9.18 -16.87 13.67
C MET A 1 -9.54 -15.48 14.18
N THR A 2 -9.27 -15.12 15.44
CA THR A 2 -9.57 -13.79 16.01
C THR A 2 -8.82 -12.63 15.35
N THR A 3 -7.65 -12.87 14.73
CA THR A 3 -6.84 -11.85 14.06
C THR A 3 -7.27 -11.54 12.63
N TYR A 4 -8.22 -12.27 12.05
CA TYR A 4 -8.66 -12.04 10.67
C TYR A 4 -9.26 -10.65 10.48
N GLY A 5 -10.00 -10.14 11.48
CA GLY A 5 -10.58 -8.80 11.44
C GLY A 5 -9.52 -7.71 11.31
N ALA A 6 -8.54 -7.70 12.23
CA ALA A 6 -7.43 -6.74 12.22
C ALA A 6 -6.62 -6.80 10.91
N ASN A 7 -6.28 -8.00 10.44
CA ASN A 7 -5.58 -8.16 9.16
C ASN A 7 -6.39 -7.63 7.97
N THR A 8 -7.70 -7.87 7.95
CA THR A 8 -8.59 -7.36 6.90
C THR A 8 -8.69 -5.83 6.96
N LEU A 9 -8.74 -5.23 8.15
CA LEU A 9 -8.72 -3.77 8.29
C LEU A 9 -7.42 -3.17 7.74
N ASN A 10 -6.27 -3.77 8.04
CA ASN A 10 -4.99 -3.29 7.54
C ASN A 10 -4.86 -3.44 6.01
N MET A 11 -5.16 -4.61 5.47
CA MET A 11 -4.90 -4.90 4.06
C MET A 11 -6.05 -4.50 3.13
N ALA A 12 -7.29 -4.81 3.47
CA ALA A 12 -8.42 -4.52 2.59
C ALA A 12 -8.88 -3.07 2.69
N VAL A 13 -8.84 -2.47 3.88
CA VAL A 13 -9.33 -1.09 4.10
C VAL A 13 -8.17 -0.10 4.01
N THR A 14 -7.20 -0.15 4.92
CA THR A 14 -6.14 0.85 5.00
C THR A 14 -5.31 0.91 3.71
N ALA A 15 -4.82 -0.23 3.22
CA ALA A 15 -4.02 -0.25 1.99
C ALA A 15 -4.82 0.30 0.79
N SER A 16 -6.07 -0.16 0.60
CA SER A 16 -6.91 0.25 -0.53
C SER A 16 -7.28 1.73 -0.49
N VAL A 17 -7.67 2.25 0.67
CA VAL A 17 -8.06 3.66 0.84
C VAL A 17 -6.87 4.56 0.57
N VAL A 18 -5.72 4.28 1.18
CA VAL A 18 -4.50 5.08 0.98
C VAL A 18 -4.04 5.01 -0.48
N SER A 19 -4.04 3.83 -1.09
CA SER A 19 -3.69 3.65 -2.50
C SER A 19 -4.63 4.42 -3.42
N PHE A 20 -5.94 4.37 -3.16
CA PHE A 20 -6.92 5.08 -3.99
C PHE A 20 -6.75 6.59 -3.92
N PHE A 21 -6.67 7.16 -2.71
CA PHE A 21 -6.51 8.61 -2.55
C PHE A 21 -5.17 9.11 -3.10
N SER A 22 -4.08 8.38 -2.85
CA SER A 22 -2.76 8.73 -3.42
C SER A 22 -2.77 8.64 -4.94
N TYR A 23 -3.36 7.59 -5.53
CA TYR A 23 -3.50 7.46 -6.98
C TYR A 23 -4.29 8.62 -7.59
N VAL A 24 -5.45 8.96 -7.01
CA VAL A 24 -6.29 10.07 -7.50
C VAL A 24 -5.53 11.40 -7.42
N LEU A 25 -4.83 11.66 -6.31
CA LEU A 25 -4.05 12.89 -6.15
C LEU A 25 -2.91 12.98 -7.17
N LEU A 26 -2.16 11.89 -7.36
CA LEU A 26 -1.07 11.82 -8.33
C LEU A 26 -1.57 11.93 -9.77
N ARG A 27 -2.74 11.38 -10.08
CA ARG A 27 -3.38 11.51 -11.40
C ARG A 27 -3.88 12.93 -11.70
N LYS A 28 -4.18 13.73 -10.68
CA LYS A 28 -4.47 15.17 -10.87
C LYS A 28 -3.21 15.94 -11.28
N LEU A 29 -2.06 15.58 -10.72
CA LEU A 29 -0.76 16.21 -11.00
C LEU A 29 -0.17 15.75 -12.36
N TYR A 30 -0.20 14.45 -12.63
CA TYR A 30 0.40 13.86 -13.82
C TYR A 30 -0.67 13.26 -14.74
N LYS A 31 -1.07 14.01 -15.77
CA LYS A 31 -2.16 13.62 -16.68
C LYS A 31 -1.72 12.62 -17.77
N ASN A 32 -0.44 12.58 -18.10
CA ASN A 32 0.13 11.76 -19.18
C ASN A 32 0.08 10.25 -18.86
N GLU A 33 0.30 9.40 -19.88
CA GLU A 33 0.29 7.94 -19.73
C GLU A 33 1.39 7.42 -18.80
N LYS A 34 2.61 7.96 -18.92
CA LYS A 34 3.71 7.69 -17.98
C LYS A 34 3.32 8.05 -16.53
N GLY A 35 2.50 9.10 -16.38
CA GLY A 35 1.95 9.51 -15.09
C GLY A 35 1.01 8.48 -14.47
N ARG A 36 0.30 7.67 -15.26
CA ARG A 36 -0.53 6.57 -14.74
C ARG A 36 0.30 5.49 -14.09
N ILE A 37 1.40 5.11 -14.74
CA ILE A 37 2.32 4.06 -14.29
C ILE A 37 2.99 4.50 -12.98
N VAL A 38 3.55 5.71 -12.96
CA VAL A 38 4.21 6.28 -11.77
C VAL A 38 3.20 6.48 -10.63
N ALA A 39 2.00 6.99 -10.93
CA ALA A 39 0.96 7.15 -9.92
C ALA A 39 0.58 5.81 -9.27
N GLY A 40 0.43 4.75 -10.06
CA GLY A 40 0.13 3.42 -9.54
C GLY A 40 1.25 2.82 -8.70
N ALA A 41 2.49 2.94 -9.16
CA ALA A 41 3.65 2.45 -8.42
C ALA A 41 3.79 3.13 -7.05
N ILE A 42 3.68 4.45 -7.01
CA ILE A 42 3.74 5.22 -5.77
C ILE A 42 2.54 4.90 -4.88
N SER A 43 1.33 4.77 -5.45
CA SER A 43 0.14 4.45 -4.66
C SER A 43 0.22 3.06 -4.01
N GLY A 44 0.73 2.05 -4.73
CA GLY A 44 0.92 0.71 -4.20
C GLY A 44 1.94 0.68 -3.05
N TRP A 45 3.06 1.40 -3.23
CA TRP A 45 4.06 1.57 -2.18
C TRP A 45 3.48 2.26 -0.93
N LEU A 46 2.75 3.37 -1.10
CA LEU A 46 2.14 4.09 0.01
C LEU A 46 1.06 3.26 0.72
N GLY A 47 0.29 2.48 -0.02
CA GLY A 47 -0.73 1.58 0.52
C GLY A 47 -0.14 0.55 1.47
N ILE A 48 0.86 -0.20 1.02
CA ILE A 48 1.44 -1.29 1.83
C ILE A 48 2.22 -0.78 3.04
N VAL A 49 2.91 0.36 2.91
CA VAL A 49 3.61 1.01 4.04
C VAL A 49 2.61 1.50 5.08
N SER A 50 1.48 2.07 4.65
CA SER A 50 0.44 2.54 5.58
C SER A 50 -0.29 1.38 6.28
N ALA A 51 -0.54 0.29 5.57
CA ALA A 51 -1.06 -0.94 6.16
C ALA A 51 -0.09 -1.54 7.20
N ALA A 52 1.22 -1.54 6.89
CA ALA A 52 2.25 -2.00 7.81
C ALA A 52 2.36 -1.11 9.06
N PHE A 53 2.19 0.20 8.91
CA PHE A 53 2.14 1.12 10.04
C PHE A 53 0.95 0.83 10.97
N MET A 54 -0.26 0.66 10.42
CA MET A 54 -1.44 0.28 11.23
C MET A 54 -1.25 -1.07 11.92
N CYS A 55 -0.70 -2.07 11.22
CA CYS A 55 -0.40 -3.35 11.83
C CYS A 55 0.64 -3.22 12.96
N GLY A 56 1.72 -2.46 12.76
CA GLY A 56 2.71 -2.18 13.79
C GLY A 56 2.12 -1.46 15.01
N LEU A 57 1.13 -0.59 14.80
CA LEU A 57 0.40 0.10 15.86
C LEU A 57 -0.47 -0.85 16.67
N GLU A 58 -1.27 -1.70 16.01
CA GLU A 58 -2.10 -2.72 16.66
C GLU A 58 -1.26 -3.68 17.51
N LEU A 59 -0.12 -4.14 16.98
CA LEU A 59 0.82 -4.99 17.70
C LEU A 59 1.45 -4.27 18.90
N GLY A 60 1.86 -3.02 18.73
CA GLY A 60 2.50 -2.22 19.77
C GLY A 60 1.54 -1.81 20.90
N LEU A 61 0.26 -1.61 20.59
CA LEU A 61 -0.80 -1.40 21.57
C LEU A 61 -1.15 -2.70 22.31
N SER A 62 -1.01 -3.84 21.65
CA SER A 62 -1.17 -5.18 22.24
C SER A 62 0.03 -5.63 23.08
N LYS A 63 0.78 -4.69 23.68
CA LYS A 63 2.04 -4.93 24.41
C LYS A 63 1.91 -6.01 25.49
N SER A 64 0.76 -6.10 26.16
CA SER A 64 0.51 -7.11 27.20
C SER A 64 0.54 -8.55 26.68
N THR A 65 0.25 -8.75 25.39
CA THR A 65 0.20 -10.07 24.75
C THR A 65 1.41 -10.30 23.84
N PHE A 66 1.89 -9.25 23.15
CA PHE A 66 2.95 -9.35 22.14
C PHE A 66 4.36 -9.11 22.72
N GLY A 67 4.48 -8.55 23.92
CA GLY A 67 5.76 -8.34 24.62
C GLY A 67 6.61 -7.15 24.11
N TYR A 68 6.31 -6.62 22.92
CA TYR A 68 7.02 -5.49 22.32
C TYR A 68 6.15 -4.23 22.30
N GLY A 69 6.75 -3.07 22.55
CA GLY A 69 6.08 -1.77 22.49
C GLY A 69 6.13 -1.13 21.09
N LEU A 70 5.39 -0.03 20.93
CA LEU A 70 5.31 0.78 19.71
C LEU A 70 6.67 1.15 19.10
N SER A 71 7.67 1.44 19.95
CA SER A 71 9.03 1.80 19.54
C SER A 71 9.78 0.67 18.82
N VAL A 72 9.31 -0.58 18.91
CA VAL A 72 9.91 -1.74 18.23
C VAL A 72 8.99 -2.23 17.12
N THR A 73 7.68 -2.38 17.40
CA THR A 73 6.73 -2.95 16.44
C THR A 73 6.57 -2.07 15.20
N ILE A 74 6.50 -0.75 15.36
CA ILE A 74 6.32 0.18 14.24
C ILE A 74 7.57 0.19 13.33
N PRO A 75 8.80 0.43 13.83
CA PRO A 75 9.97 0.46 12.95
C PRO A 75 10.19 -0.86 12.23
N VAL A 76 10.04 -2.00 12.93
CA VAL A 76 10.22 -3.31 12.32
C VAL A 76 9.22 -3.52 11.18
N MET A 77 7.93 -3.28 11.43
CA MET A 77 6.90 -3.49 10.40
C MET A 77 7.05 -2.50 9.24
N VAL A 78 7.22 -1.21 9.52
CA VAL A 78 7.32 -0.18 8.49
C VAL A 78 8.58 -0.34 7.64
N ILE A 79 9.75 -0.60 8.24
CA ILE A 79 11.00 -0.71 7.48
C ILE A 79 10.96 -1.94 6.58
N SER A 80 10.57 -3.10 7.11
CA SER A 80 10.47 -4.31 6.30
C SER A 80 9.48 -4.15 5.13
N HIS A 81 8.33 -3.51 5.37
CA HIS A 81 7.32 -3.30 4.34
C HIS A 81 7.63 -2.12 3.42
N ALA A 82 8.45 -1.16 3.83
CA ALA A 82 8.96 -0.12 2.94
C ALA A 82 9.91 -0.71 1.89
N ILE A 83 10.74 -1.68 2.28
CA ILE A 83 11.61 -2.42 1.36
C ILE A 83 10.78 -3.31 0.44
N LEU A 84 9.89 -4.15 1.00
CA LEU A 84 8.98 -4.99 0.21
C LEU A 84 8.07 -4.15 -0.70
N GLY A 85 7.64 -2.99 -0.22
CA GLY A 85 6.77 -2.08 -0.96
C GLY A 85 7.40 -1.57 -2.24
N ILE A 86 8.74 -1.52 -2.34
CA ILE A 86 9.41 -1.19 -3.60
C ILE A 86 9.04 -2.21 -4.68
N VAL A 87 9.04 -3.49 -4.31
CA VAL A 87 8.62 -4.58 -5.20
C VAL A 87 7.15 -4.44 -5.54
N GLU A 88 6.29 -4.20 -4.54
CA GLU A 88 4.84 -4.02 -4.76
C GLU A 88 4.53 -2.84 -5.70
N GLY A 89 5.23 -1.71 -5.51
CA GLY A 89 5.11 -0.54 -6.37
C GLY A 89 5.56 -0.84 -7.80
N LEU A 90 6.68 -1.55 -7.98
CA LEU A 90 7.16 -1.97 -9.30
C LEU A 90 6.17 -2.91 -9.99
N VAL A 91 5.65 -3.89 -9.27
CA VAL A 91 4.63 -4.84 -9.77
C VAL A 91 3.36 -4.09 -10.16
N THR A 92 2.89 -3.18 -9.33
CA THR A 92 1.68 -2.38 -9.60
C THR A 92 1.86 -1.46 -10.82
N GLY A 93 3.00 -0.77 -10.90
CA GLY A 93 3.34 0.07 -12.05
C GLY A 93 3.41 -0.76 -13.33
N PHE A 94 4.08 -1.91 -13.28
CA PHE A 94 4.16 -2.84 -14.41
C PHE A 94 2.78 -3.37 -14.82
N ALA A 95 1.92 -3.71 -13.86
CA ALA A 95 0.56 -4.16 -14.13
C ALA A 95 -0.24 -3.08 -14.89
N ILE A 96 -0.15 -1.82 -14.46
CA ILE A 96 -0.81 -0.70 -15.16
C ILE A 96 -0.22 -0.51 -16.57
N TYR A 97 1.10 -0.61 -16.72
CA TYR A 97 1.74 -0.56 -18.04
C TYR A 97 1.23 -1.68 -18.95
N ALA A 98 1.20 -2.92 -18.45
CA ALA A 98 0.76 -4.09 -19.18
C ALA A 98 -0.72 -3.95 -19.60
N ILE A 99 -1.60 -3.50 -18.69
CA ILE A 99 -3.00 -3.24 -19.02
C ILE A 99 -3.10 -2.15 -20.09
N GLY A 100 -2.36 -1.04 -19.95
CA GLY A 100 -2.38 0.02 -20.98
C GLY A 100 -1.90 -0.42 -22.35
N LYS A 101 -0.93 -1.36 -22.40
CA LYS A 101 -0.38 -1.88 -23.64
C LYS A 101 -1.27 -2.93 -24.30
N TYR A 102 -1.80 -3.88 -23.53
CA TYR A 102 -2.50 -5.05 -24.07
C TYR A 102 -4.03 -4.94 -24.00
N ARG A 103 -4.56 -4.16 -23.06
CA ARG A 103 -6.00 -3.95 -22.80
C ARG A 103 -6.31 -2.47 -22.49
N PRO A 104 -6.00 -1.54 -23.41
CA PRO A 104 -6.22 -0.10 -23.20
C PRO A 104 -7.69 0.24 -22.94
N ASP A 105 -8.63 -0.60 -23.36
CA ASP A 105 -10.06 -0.52 -23.07
C ASP A 105 -10.37 -0.43 -21.57
N LEU A 106 -9.61 -1.12 -20.72
CA LEU A 106 -9.82 -1.13 -19.27
C LEU A 106 -9.37 0.15 -18.55
N LEU A 107 -8.51 0.95 -19.20
CA LEU A 107 -8.00 2.21 -18.64
C LEU A 107 -8.68 3.46 -19.23
N LYS A 108 -9.65 3.27 -20.13
CA LYS A 108 -10.51 4.35 -20.63
C LYS A 108 -11.62 4.56 -19.60
N ARG A 109 -11.49 5.63 -18.82
CA ARG A 109 -12.56 6.21 -18.02
C ARG A 109 -12.68 7.67 -18.42
#